data_AF-A0A9P4UWN3-F1
#
_entry.id   AF-A0A9P4UWN3-F1
#
_cell.length_a   1.000
_cell.length_b   1.000
_cell.length_c   1.000
_cell.angle_alpha   90.00
_cell.angle_beta   90.00
_cell.angle_gamma   90.00
#
_symmetry.space_group_name_H-M   'P 1'
#
loop_
_entity.id
_entity.type
_entity.pdbx_description
1 polymer ?
#
loop_
_entity_poly.entity_id
_entity_poly.type
_entity_poly.pdbx_seq_one_letter_code
_entity_poly.pdbx_strand_id
1 'polypeptide(L)'
;MKVAPSRQRPRCEALPKAHQSAPPRHHRQNTLPAVTTQATHLTQSLLLARFLRAYSSSAFPNRLPLPLRSSHPNVAGNTFIMKALNFALIAGILAVVAVVGVAVPTVLVPRHGDVDSSHPLIRAQPTDVTIVMGNTLVNVADRTGPWLYGTVWAALDSITKAMAEGNPSIDHFNYDQQVYRDGGLHPDTLRIDVIGGTWDNNDQLRKLMIGSIAAAAQWSTMDKKNCFDWTADGKKGTHCAMGGAITVDAGPYYLTARFSSENQVGTFDCIAPVAKISEVLNDLVPEYQKTLKASSIELIVWCPDNQVTHGDKVKKDVLQARDFPVSLLVNLGNKVTNVGNHTGSPFYDLVWKALEVITHGKKQINTPSKFRDRPNSRSFPQQYYKKDSLFKDQFTVTVEEGYFDTDEIRKLLIGSVAAAAEKSSTDAKNCYKWQLPNGGGNGTFCSIGDTVTVRIGRWYMNVRFSAAAIGTFDCVAVVEATKKSIDKLIPEYNAALGVEAYSVVACTNVAVTHGVMGIDGKPTGELDECGQLTEDANGVPYPI
;
A
#
# COMPACT_ATOMS: atom_id res chain seq x y z
N MET A 1 12.29 -67.08 5.55
CA MET A 1 12.31 -65.77 4.86
C MET A 1 11.06 -65.67 3.99
N LYS A 2 10.11 -64.81 4.35
CA LYS A 2 8.87 -64.56 3.58
C LYS A 2 8.98 -63.16 2.97
N VAL A 3 8.93 -63.09 1.65
CA VAL A 3 8.96 -61.83 0.86
C VAL A 3 7.53 -61.29 0.78
N ALA A 4 7.34 -60.01 1.11
CA ALA A 4 6.06 -59.30 1.03
C ALA A 4 5.77 -58.85 -0.42
N PRO A 5 4.50 -58.79 -0.87
CA PRO A 5 4.16 -58.44 -2.25
C PRO A 5 4.14 -56.92 -2.47
N SER A 6 4.62 -56.50 -3.64
CA SER A 6 4.66 -55.10 -4.09
C SER A 6 3.25 -54.56 -4.38
N ARG A 7 2.90 -53.41 -3.80
CA ARG A 7 1.68 -52.66 -4.15
C ARG A 7 1.81 -52.10 -5.57
N GLN A 8 0.91 -52.51 -6.47
CA GLN A 8 0.67 -51.83 -7.76
C GLN A 8 -0.08 -50.52 -7.51
N ARG A 9 0.32 -49.44 -8.19
CA ARG A 9 -0.38 -48.14 -8.20
C ARG A 9 -1.57 -48.17 -9.17
N PRO A 10 -2.68 -47.46 -8.89
CA PRO A 10 -3.81 -47.38 -9.81
C PRO A 10 -3.47 -46.52 -11.05
N ARG A 11 -4.02 -46.90 -12.21
CA ARG A 11 -3.97 -46.12 -13.46
C ARG A 11 -5.19 -45.19 -13.50
N CYS A 12 -4.99 -43.87 -13.68
CA CYS A 12 -6.10 -42.96 -14.06
C CYS A 12 -6.46 -43.28 -15.54
N GLU A 13 -7.72 -43.67 -15.82
CA GLU A 13 -8.24 -43.88 -17.17
C GLU A 13 -8.66 -42.54 -17.80
N ALA A 14 -8.28 -42.31 -19.06
CA ALA A 14 -8.65 -41.11 -19.80
C ALA A 14 -10.08 -41.20 -20.33
N LEU A 15 -10.92 -40.21 -19.98
CA LEU A 15 -12.26 -40.03 -20.56
C LEU A 15 -12.17 -39.61 -22.05
N PRO A 16 -13.07 -40.09 -22.92
CA PRO A 16 -13.01 -39.87 -24.36
C PRO A 16 -13.48 -38.47 -24.77
N LYS A 17 -12.80 -37.90 -25.77
CA LYS A 17 -13.12 -36.60 -26.40
C LYS A 17 -14.49 -36.65 -27.08
N ALA A 18 -15.41 -35.78 -26.66
CA ALA A 18 -16.66 -35.53 -27.36
C ALA A 18 -16.48 -34.52 -28.52
N HIS A 19 -17.13 -34.82 -29.64
CA HIS A 19 -17.17 -34.09 -30.89
C HIS A 19 -17.62 -32.63 -30.74
N GLN A 20 -16.87 -31.71 -31.35
CA GLN A 20 -17.32 -30.34 -31.64
C GLN A 20 -18.16 -30.36 -32.93
N SER A 21 -19.44 -30.02 -32.82
CA SER A 21 -20.29 -29.60 -33.93
C SER A 21 -20.40 -28.07 -33.92
N ALA A 22 -20.17 -27.45 -35.08
CA ALA A 22 -20.29 -26.02 -35.29
C ALA A 22 -21.76 -25.57 -35.35
N PRO A 23 -22.11 -24.35 -34.88
CA PRO A 23 -23.39 -23.73 -35.21
C PRO A 23 -23.26 -22.65 -36.31
N PRO A 24 -24.38 -22.34 -37.02
CA PRO A 24 -24.36 -21.62 -38.28
C PRO A 24 -24.39 -20.10 -38.15
N ARG A 25 -23.88 -19.43 -39.19
CA ARG A 25 -23.99 -17.98 -39.42
C ARG A 25 -25.44 -17.59 -39.69
N HIS A 26 -25.97 -16.61 -38.94
CA HIS A 26 -27.10 -15.81 -39.38
C HIS A 26 -26.79 -14.32 -39.29
N HIS A 27 -26.93 -13.66 -40.45
CA HIS A 27 -27.09 -12.22 -40.58
C HIS A 27 -28.41 -11.77 -39.95
N ARG A 28 -28.37 -10.71 -39.12
CA ARG A 28 -29.50 -9.77 -39.01
C ARG A 28 -29.03 -8.39 -38.58
N GLN A 29 -29.44 -7.39 -39.35
CA GLN A 29 -29.38 -5.96 -39.05
C GLN A 29 -30.47 -5.56 -38.03
N ASN A 30 -30.20 -4.42 -37.39
CA ASN A 30 -31.11 -3.37 -36.90
C ASN A 30 -31.27 -3.13 -35.38
N THR A 31 -30.96 -1.86 -35.07
CA THR A 31 -31.63 -0.90 -34.16
C THR A 31 -31.40 -0.95 -32.65
N LEU A 32 -30.88 0.19 -32.16
CA LEU A 32 -30.82 0.67 -30.77
C LEU A 32 -32.20 0.64 -30.07
N PRO A 33 -32.19 0.63 -28.72
CA PRO A 33 -32.64 1.84 -28.05
C PRO A 33 -31.65 2.35 -26.99
N ALA A 34 -31.65 3.67 -26.84
CA ALA A 34 -30.93 4.44 -25.84
C ALA A 34 -31.47 4.15 -24.43
N VAL A 35 -30.57 3.92 -23.47
CA VAL A 35 -30.85 4.04 -22.05
C VAL A 35 -29.74 4.86 -21.39
N THR A 36 -30.19 5.91 -20.72
CA THR A 36 -29.48 6.98 -20.04
C THR A 36 -28.64 6.49 -18.86
N THR A 37 -27.34 6.79 -18.88
CA THR A 37 -26.43 6.72 -17.72
C THR A 37 -25.80 8.09 -17.49
N GLN A 38 -26.47 8.94 -16.70
CA GLN A 38 -26.02 10.31 -16.39
C GLN A 38 -25.43 10.50 -14.98
N ALA A 39 -25.32 9.45 -14.16
CA ALA A 39 -24.89 9.61 -12.76
C ALA A 39 -23.38 9.44 -12.50
N THR A 40 -22.61 8.83 -13.40
CA THR A 40 -21.18 8.51 -13.18
C THR A 40 -20.18 9.53 -13.76
N HIS A 41 -20.62 10.42 -14.66
CA HIS A 41 -19.74 11.45 -15.25
C HIS A 41 -19.55 12.71 -14.38
N LEU A 42 -20.43 12.94 -13.40
CA LEU A 42 -20.40 14.16 -12.57
C LEU A 42 -19.26 14.17 -11.54
N THR A 43 -18.91 13.03 -10.96
CA THR A 43 -17.84 12.93 -9.93
C THR A 43 -16.43 13.05 -10.52
N GLN A 44 -16.21 12.47 -11.71
CA GLN A 44 -14.94 12.62 -12.44
C GLN A 44 -14.72 14.07 -12.91
N SER A 45 -15.78 14.73 -13.35
CA SER A 45 -15.73 16.13 -13.78
C SER A 45 -15.50 17.08 -12.62
N LEU A 46 -15.98 16.78 -11.41
CA LEU A 46 -15.79 17.62 -10.22
C LEU A 46 -14.37 17.54 -9.64
N LEU A 47 -13.75 16.36 -9.61
CA LEU A 47 -12.34 16.20 -9.24
C LEU A 47 -11.44 16.88 -10.27
N LEU A 48 -11.64 16.62 -11.56
CA LEU A 48 -10.85 17.24 -12.63
C LEU A 48 -11.07 18.77 -12.69
N ALA A 49 -12.29 19.27 -12.50
CA ALA A 49 -12.58 20.70 -12.47
C ALA A 49 -11.98 21.40 -11.24
N ARG A 50 -11.91 20.74 -10.08
CA ARG A 50 -11.21 21.30 -8.90
C ARG A 50 -9.70 21.34 -9.11
N PHE A 51 -9.12 20.29 -9.69
CA PHE A 51 -7.71 20.28 -10.12
C PHE A 51 -7.41 21.39 -11.14
N LEU A 52 -8.28 21.61 -12.13
CA LEU A 52 -8.12 22.67 -13.12
C LEU A 52 -8.36 24.08 -12.54
N ARG A 53 -9.14 24.21 -11.45
CA ARG A 53 -9.38 25.51 -10.78
C ARG A 53 -8.17 26.01 -9.99
N ALA A 54 -7.33 25.10 -9.48
CA ALA A 54 -6.04 25.46 -8.89
C ALA A 54 -5.05 26.02 -9.95
N TYR A 55 -5.30 25.75 -11.23
CA TYR A 55 -4.44 26.17 -12.34
C TYR A 55 -4.69 27.63 -12.78
N SER A 56 -5.88 28.19 -12.56
CA SER A 56 -6.23 29.53 -13.06
C SER A 56 -5.78 30.69 -12.15
N SER A 57 -5.25 30.41 -10.97
CA SER A 57 -4.80 31.42 -9.99
C SER A 57 -3.31 31.75 -10.05
N SER A 58 -2.52 31.10 -10.92
CA SER A 58 -1.07 31.32 -11.04
C SER A 58 -0.61 31.61 -12.48
N ALA A 59 -1.06 32.73 -13.04
CA ALA A 59 -0.49 33.27 -14.29
C ALA A 59 0.30 34.56 -14.01
N PHE A 60 1.63 34.47 -14.02
CA PHE A 60 2.51 35.64 -14.15
C PHE A 60 2.66 36.05 -15.63
N PRO A 61 2.90 37.34 -15.93
CA PRO A 61 2.88 37.86 -17.29
C PRO A 61 4.28 37.82 -17.92
N ASN A 62 4.43 37.16 -19.06
CA ASN A 62 5.62 37.34 -19.90
C ASN A 62 5.36 38.40 -20.98
N ARG A 63 6.09 39.51 -20.85
CA ARG A 63 6.30 40.52 -21.90
C ARG A 63 7.22 39.94 -22.97
N LEU A 64 6.82 40.06 -24.23
CA LEU A 64 7.73 39.92 -25.39
C LEU A 64 8.30 41.31 -25.74
N PRO A 65 9.59 41.40 -26.15
CA PRO A 65 10.16 42.61 -26.73
C PRO A 65 10.28 42.49 -28.26
N LEU A 66 9.93 43.55 -29.00
CA LEU A 66 10.36 43.74 -30.39
C LEU A 66 10.57 45.25 -30.70
N PRO A 67 11.37 45.62 -31.72
CA PRO A 67 12.27 46.77 -31.68
C PRO A 67 11.83 48.00 -32.51
N LEU A 68 12.71 49.02 -32.47
CA LEU A 68 12.64 50.44 -32.86
C LEU A 68 12.48 50.82 -34.36
N ARG A 69 12.08 52.10 -34.55
CA ARG A 69 12.19 53.07 -35.70
C ARG A 69 11.20 52.96 -36.88
N SER A 70 10.69 54.03 -37.50
CA SER A 70 10.81 55.51 -37.37
C SER A 70 9.70 56.26 -38.17
N SER A 71 9.59 57.59 -37.93
CA SER A 71 9.08 58.72 -38.76
C SER A 71 7.56 59.02 -38.91
N HIS A 72 7.11 60.07 -38.18
CA HIS A 72 6.37 61.31 -38.58
C HIS A 72 5.04 61.27 -39.41
N PRO A 73 4.19 62.32 -39.42
CA PRO A 73 3.03 62.44 -38.52
C PRO A 73 1.67 62.69 -39.24
N ASN A 74 0.62 62.80 -38.42
CA ASN A 74 -0.75 63.27 -38.73
C ASN A 74 -1.67 62.33 -39.50
N VAL A 75 -2.79 61.95 -38.87
CA VAL A 75 -4.18 62.26 -39.27
C VAL A 75 -5.14 61.71 -38.21
N ALA A 76 -6.15 62.51 -37.88
CA ALA A 76 -7.21 62.26 -36.93
C ALA A 76 -8.14 61.10 -37.33
N GLY A 77 -8.80 60.46 -36.36
CA GLY A 77 -10.03 59.72 -36.63
C GLY A 77 -10.36 58.56 -35.68
N ASN A 78 -11.43 58.75 -34.92
CA ASN A 78 -12.39 57.74 -34.45
C ASN A 78 -11.94 56.67 -33.43
N THR A 79 -12.07 57.07 -32.16
CA THR A 79 -12.42 56.22 -31.02
C THR A 79 -13.92 55.89 -31.09
N PHE A 80 -14.35 54.64 -31.29
CA PHE A 80 -15.64 54.14 -30.81
C PHE A 80 -15.76 52.60 -30.97
N ILE A 81 -16.37 51.96 -29.97
CA ILE A 81 -16.88 50.56 -29.92
C ILE A 81 -15.85 49.45 -29.60
N MET A 82 -15.67 49.15 -28.31
CA MET A 82 -15.72 47.78 -27.76
C MET A 82 -15.54 47.81 -26.23
N LYS A 83 -16.61 48.12 -25.49
CA LYS A 83 -16.65 47.87 -24.02
C LYS A 83 -18.06 47.77 -23.41
N ALA A 84 -19.10 47.50 -24.20
CA ALA A 84 -20.48 47.50 -23.72
C ALA A 84 -21.20 46.14 -23.69
N LEU A 85 -20.56 45.02 -24.05
CA LEU A 85 -21.25 43.71 -24.13
C LEU A 85 -20.98 42.71 -22.99
N ASN A 86 -20.08 42.99 -22.05
CA ASN A 86 -19.76 42.04 -20.97
C ASN A 86 -20.45 42.31 -19.62
N PHE A 87 -21.23 43.39 -19.49
CA PHE A 87 -21.91 43.71 -18.22
C PHE A 87 -23.40 43.34 -18.17
N ALA A 88 -24.03 42.99 -19.30
CA ALA A 88 -25.45 42.65 -19.33
C ALA A 88 -25.74 41.16 -19.00
N LEU A 89 -24.75 40.26 -19.10
CA LEU A 89 -24.98 38.83 -18.90
C LEU A 89 -24.89 38.39 -17.43
N ILE A 90 -24.21 39.16 -16.58
CA ILE A 90 -23.96 38.80 -15.16
C ILE A 90 -25.06 39.33 -14.23
N ALA A 91 -25.77 40.40 -14.61
CA ALA A 91 -26.89 40.93 -13.83
C ALA A 91 -28.21 40.14 -14.03
N GLY A 92 -28.37 39.42 -15.15
CA GLY A 92 -29.59 38.68 -15.46
C GLY A 92 -29.75 37.34 -14.72
N ILE A 93 -28.65 36.75 -14.22
CA ILE A 93 -28.67 35.41 -13.59
C ILE A 93 -28.97 35.50 -12.08
N LEU A 94 -28.76 36.65 -11.44
CA LEU A 94 -29.02 36.86 -10.01
C LEU A 94 -30.48 37.25 -9.68
N ALA A 95 -31.31 37.55 -10.68
CA ALA A 95 -32.71 37.95 -10.47
C ALA A 95 -33.73 36.80 -10.54
N VAL A 96 -33.33 35.57 -10.89
CA VAL A 96 -34.25 34.43 -11.05
C VAL A 96 -34.38 33.55 -9.78
N VAL A 97 -33.58 33.79 -8.74
CA VAL A 97 -33.62 33.00 -7.48
C VAL A 97 -34.52 33.62 -6.39
N ALA A 98 -35.14 34.78 -6.63
CA ALA A 98 -35.89 35.51 -5.60
C ALA A 98 -37.43 35.40 -5.66
N VAL A 99 -38.04 34.65 -6.59
CA VAL A 99 -39.51 34.60 -6.73
C VAL A 99 -40.01 33.18 -6.97
N VAL A 100 -39.93 32.31 -5.96
CA VAL A 100 -40.94 31.25 -5.75
C VAL A 100 -41.08 31.02 -4.24
N GLY A 101 -42.00 31.75 -3.62
CA GLY A 101 -42.51 31.40 -2.30
C GLY A 101 -43.45 30.21 -2.42
N VAL A 102 -43.10 29.09 -1.80
CA VAL A 102 -44.02 27.97 -1.59
C VAL A 102 -44.21 27.78 -0.08
N ALA A 103 -45.49 27.73 0.27
CA ALA A 103 -46.03 27.68 1.61
C ALA A 103 -45.47 26.53 2.47
N VAL A 104 -45.26 26.84 3.75
CA VAL A 104 -44.97 25.89 4.83
C VAL A 104 -46.27 25.19 5.23
N PRO A 105 -46.39 23.86 5.16
CA PRO A 105 -47.34 23.14 5.96
C PRO A 105 -46.68 22.75 7.28
N THR A 106 -47.28 23.22 8.37
CA THR A 106 -47.16 22.71 9.72
C THR A 106 -47.29 21.20 9.74
N VAL A 107 -46.17 20.49 9.95
CA VAL A 107 -46.18 19.05 10.27
C VAL A 107 -46.00 18.88 11.76
N LEU A 108 -46.98 18.17 12.32
CA LEU A 108 -47.14 17.76 13.70
C LEU A 108 -45.89 17.09 14.28
N VAL A 109 -45.59 17.48 15.52
CA VAL A 109 -44.66 16.83 16.44
C VAL A 109 -45.17 15.42 16.82
N PRO A 110 -44.40 14.34 16.59
CA PRO A 110 -44.60 13.10 17.32
C PRO A 110 -43.68 13.05 18.55
N ARG A 111 -44.28 12.56 19.62
CA ARG A 111 -43.76 12.33 20.97
C ARG A 111 -42.47 11.51 21.02
N HIS A 112 -41.68 11.83 22.05
CA HIS A 112 -40.66 11.01 22.70
C HIS A 112 -40.86 9.49 22.54
N GLY A 113 -39.88 8.85 21.92
CA GLY A 113 -39.53 7.45 22.14
C GLY A 113 -38.07 7.39 22.57
N ASP A 114 -37.80 6.67 23.66
CA ASP A 114 -36.50 6.47 24.28
C ASP A 114 -35.44 6.01 23.26
N VAL A 115 -34.36 6.78 23.15
CA VAL A 115 -33.14 6.37 22.43
C VAL A 115 -32.17 5.79 23.46
N ASP A 116 -32.10 4.47 23.45
CA ASP A 116 -31.14 3.66 24.17
C ASP A 116 -29.70 4.12 23.85
N SER A 117 -29.08 4.80 24.82
CA SER A 117 -27.80 5.50 24.69
C SER A 117 -26.66 4.60 25.17
N SER A 118 -26.52 3.42 24.57
CA SER A 118 -25.57 2.39 25.00
C SER A 118 -24.62 1.88 23.90
N HIS A 119 -24.35 2.69 22.86
CA HIS A 119 -23.19 2.47 21.99
C HIS A 119 -22.01 3.34 22.46
N PRO A 120 -20.88 2.74 22.91
CA PRO A 120 -19.67 3.52 23.16
C PRO A 120 -19.24 4.17 21.84
N LEU A 121 -19.15 5.50 21.85
CA LEU A 121 -18.53 6.28 20.78
C LEU A 121 -17.09 5.78 20.60
N ILE A 122 -16.87 4.89 19.64
CA ILE A 122 -15.54 4.51 19.18
C ILE A 122 -14.94 5.79 18.61
N ARG A 123 -14.01 6.42 19.35
CA ARG A 123 -13.22 7.53 18.82
C ARG A 123 -12.44 6.99 17.63
N ALA A 124 -12.78 7.47 16.43
CA ALA A 124 -11.98 7.21 15.24
C ALA A 124 -10.54 7.67 15.54
N GLN A 125 -9.56 6.79 15.32
CA GLN A 125 -8.16 7.15 15.50
C GLN A 125 -7.69 8.02 14.32
N PRO A 126 -6.77 8.98 14.56
CA PRO A 126 -6.08 9.66 13.46
C PRO A 126 -5.43 8.61 12.55
N THR A 127 -5.55 8.80 11.24
CA THR A 127 -4.95 7.91 10.24
C THR A 127 -3.99 8.72 9.39
N ASP A 128 -2.78 8.24 9.20
CA ASP A 128 -1.79 8.91 8.37
C ASP A 128 -1.95 8.44 6.92
N VAL A 129 -1.84 9.36 5.96
CA VAL A 129 -1.68 9.04 4.54
C VAL A 129 -0.27 9.43 4.13
N THR A 130 0.57 8.42 3.90
CA THR A 130 1.97 8.60 3.55
C THR A 130 2.20 8.37 2.07
N ILE A 131 2.97 9.24 1.43
CA ILE A 131 3.35 9.15 0.03
C ILE A 131 4.86 9.07 -0.05
N VAL A 132 5.36 7.97 -0.59
CA VAL A 132 6.79 7.69 -0.68
C VAL A 132 7.21 7.74 -2.14
N MET A 133 8.13 8.64 -2.46
CA MET A 133 8.75 8.72 -3.80
C MET A 133 10.12 8.07 -3.76
N GLY A 134 10.37 7.08 -4.62
CA GLY A 134 11.67 6.44 -4.76
C GLY A 134 12.66 7.30 -5.54
N ASN A 135 13.94 7.24 -5.18
CA ASN A 135 15.00 8.04 -5.79
C ASN A 135 15.55 7.53 -7.13
N THR A 136 15.10 6.37 -7.58
CA THR A 136 15.52 5.86 -8.89
C THR A 136 15.06 6.85 -9.95
N LEU A 137 15.99 7.38 -10.75
CA LEU A 137 15.66 8.31 -11.80
C LEU A 137 14.89 7.60 -12.93
N VAL A 138 13.78 8.21 -13.35
CA VAL A 138 13.06 7.84 -14.58
C VAL A 138 12.92 9.08 -15.45
N ASN A 139 13.49 9.03 -16.65
CA ASN A 139 13.33 10.09 -17.64
C ASN A 139 11.94 9.99 -18.28
N VAL A 140 11.21 11.09 -18.29
CA VAL A 140 9.89 11.20 -18.93
C VAL A 140 9.94 12.09 -20.18
N ALA A 141 11.12 12.37 -20.71
CA ALA A 141 11.34 13.24 -21.86
C ALA A 141 10.59 14.58 -21.70
N ASP A 142 9.89 15.00 -22.76
CA ASP A 142 9.01 16.18 -22.79
C ASP A 142 7.61 15.93 -22.19
N ARG A 143 7.36 14.72 -21.67
CA ARG A 143 6.08 14.29 -21.12
C ARG A 143 5.90 14.75 -19.67
N THR A 144 5.61 16.04 -19.50
CA THR A 144 5.58 16.70 -18.19
C THR A 144 4.20 17.24 -17.83
N GLY A 145 4.03 17.68 -16.57
CA GLY A 145 2.89 18.48 -16.17
C GLY A 145 1.53 17.75 -16.27
N PRO A 146 0.46 18.44 -16.70
CA PRO A 146 -0.89 17.84 -16.79
C PRO A 146 -1.00 16.63 -17.71
N TRP A 147 -0.16 16.56 -18.75
CA TRP A 147 -0.12 15.39 -19.64
C TRP A 147 0.30 14.14 -18.88
N LEU A 148 1.35 14.27 -18.05
CA LEU A 148 1.86 13.15 -17.26
C LEU A 148 0.83 12.71 -16.21
N TYR A 149 0.16 13.66 -15.56
CA TYR A 149 -0.93 13.35 -14.63
C TYR A 149 -2.01 12.48 -15.30
N GLY A 150 -2.55 12.93 -16.44
CA GLY A 150 -3.62 12.21 -17.12
C GLY A 150 -3.21 10.82 -17.59
N THR A 151 -1.96 10.71 -18.06
CA THR A 151 -1.36 9.45 -18.52
C THR A 151 -1.18 8.45 -17.40
N VAL A 152 -0.54 8.87 -16.29
CA VAL A 152 -0.33 8.02 -15.11
C VAL A 152 -1.67 7.63 -14.50
N TRP A 153 -2.60 8.57 -14.37
CA TRP A 153 -3.94 8.30 -13.85
C TRP A 153 -4.69 7.25 -14.68
N ALA A 154 -4.74 7.42 -16.01
CA ALA A 154 -5.44 6.50 -16.90
C ALA A 154 -4.82 5.09 -16.90
N ALA A 155 -3.48 5.01 -16.95
CA ALA A 155 -2.75 3.75 -16.89
C ALA A 155 -3.05 2.98 -15.59
N LEU A 156 -2.91 3.66 -14.45
CA LEU A 156 -3.14 3.04 -13.15
C LEU A 156 -4.62 2.68 -12.93
N ASP A 157 -5.57 3.51 -13.38
CA ASP A 157 -7.00 3.18 -13.30
C ASP A 157 -7.34 1.94 -14.14
N SER A 158 -6.76 1.82 -15.33
CA SER A 158 -6.94 0.64 -16.18
C SER A 158 -6.33 -0.61 -15.56
N ILE A 159 -5.08 -0.53 -15.08
CA ILE A 159 -4.38 -1.67 -14.46
C ILE A 159 -5.16 -2.13 -13.21
N THR A 160 -5.41 -1.22 -12.26
CA THR A 160 -5.98 -1.59 -10.96
C THR A 160 -7.43 -2.07 -11.03
N LYS A 161 -8.19 -1.74 -12.08
CA LYS A 161 -9.53 -2.32 -12.30
C LYS A 161 -9.50 -3.82 -12.62
N ALA A 162 -8.44 -4.30 -13.26
CA ALA A 162 -8.27 -5.70 -13.61
C ALA A 162 -7.58 -6.51 -12.50
N MET A 163 -7.00 -5.84 -11.51
CA MET A 163 -6.25 -6.47 -10.43
C MET A 163 -7.15 -7.01 -9.32
N ALA A 164 -6.89 -8.25 -8.91
CA ALA A 164 -7.28 -8.72 -7.58
C ALA A 164 -6.34 -8.12 -6.52
N GLU A 165 -6.89 -7.69 -5.38
CA GLU A 165 -6.13 -7.04 -4.31
C GLU A 165 -4.95 -7.89 -3.82
N GLY A 166 -3.87 -7.24 -3.39
CA GLY A 166 -2.68 -7.86 -2.81
C GLY A 166 -1.70 -8.48 -3.81
N ASN A 167 -2.04 -8.54 -5.11
CA ASN A 167 -1.18 -9.11 -6.14
C ASN A 167 -0.57 -8.01 -7.02
N PRO A 168 0.71 -8.13 -7.45
CA PRO A 168 1.24 -7.29 -8.51
C PRO A 168 0.47 -7.54 -9.82
N SER A 169 0.32 -6.50 -10.64
CA SER A 169 -0.28 -6.64 -11.96
C SER A 169 0.68 -7.28 -12.94
N ILE A 170 0.18 -8.17 -13.80
CA ILE A 170 0.91 -8.62 -15.01
C ILE A 170 0.80 -7.55 -16.11
N ASP A 171 -0.29 -6.78 -16.10
CA ASP A 171 -0.53 -5.69 -17.03
C ASP A 171 0.35 -4.49 -16.71
N HIS A 172 0.88 -3.90 -17.77
CA HIS A 172 1.71 -2.71 -17.74
C HIS A 172 1.32 -1.81 -18.92
N PHE A 173 1.54 -0.51 -18.77
CA PHE A 173 1.35 0.45 -19.85
C PHE A 173 2.69 0.95 -20.35
N ASN A 174 2.85 0.94 -21.67
CA ASN A 174 4.02 1.47 -22.36
C ASN A 174 3.63 2.72 -23.12
N TYR A 175 4.41 3.78 -22.95
CA TYR A 175 4.27 5.03 -23.69
C TYR A 175 5.56 5.33 -24.43
N ASP A 176 5.46 5.38 -25.76
CA ASP A 176 6.59 5.75 -26.60
C ASP A 176 6.95 7.23 -26.37
N GLN A 177 8.23 7.47 -26.15
CA GLN A 177 8.82 8.78 -25.96
C GLN A 177 10.15 8.88 -26.69
N GLN A 178 10.72 10.09 -26.72
CA GLN A 178 12.04 10.33 -27.30
C GLN A 178 12.92 10.99 -26.25
N VAL A 179 14.04 10.36 -25.91
CA VAL A 179 14.99 10.90 -24.92
C VAL A 179 16.21 11.43 -25.63
N TYR A 180 16.68 12.60 -25.21
CA TYR A 180 17.88 13.23 -25.73
C TYR A 180 19.09 12.68 -24.97
N ARG A 181 20.00 12.05 -25.69
CA ARG A 181 21.20 11.39 -25.15
C ARG A 181 22.29 11.39 -26.22
N ASP A 182 23.56 11.43 -25.82
CA ASP A 182 24.71 11.25 -26.71
C ASP A 182 24.69 12.14 -27.98
N GLY A 183 24.10 13.34 -27.88
CA GLY A 183 24.01 14.30 -28.99
C GLY A 183 22.79 14.16 -29.90
N GLY A 184 21.87 13.22 -29.63
CA GLY A 184 20.71 12.95 -30.48
C GLY A 184 19.43 12.57 -29.73
N LEU A 185 18.31 12.51 -30.46
CA LEU A 185 17.04 11.97 -29.95
C LEU A 185 16.98 10.47 -30.22
N HIS A 186 16.74 9.69 -29.17
CA HIS A 186 16.62 8.24 -29.22
C HIS A 186 15.19 7.82 -28.86
N PRO A 187 14.63 6.81 -29.54
CA PRO A 187 13.37 6.21 -29.10
C PRO A 187 13.57 5.59 -27.70
N ASP A 188 12.55 5.72 -26.88
CA ASP A 188 12.51 5.19 -25.53
C ASP A 188 11.06 4.89 -25.15
N THR A 189 10.85 4.12 -24.10
CA THR A 189 9.51 3.76 -23.62
C THR A 189 9.39 4.03 -22.13
N LEU A 190 8.42 4.88 -21.75
CA LEU A 190 8.00 5.01 -20.37
C LEU A 190 7.05 3.86 -20.04
N ARG A 191 7.48 2.96 -19.17
CA ARG A 191 6.70 1.84 -18.66
C ARG A 191 6.13 2.16 -17.27
N ILE A 192 4.85 1.87 -17.09
CA ILE A 192 4.11 2.04 -15.83
C ILE A 192 3.57 0.68 -15.39
N ASP A 193 3.95 0.24 -14.19
CA ASP A 193 3.51 -1.01 -13.57
C ASP A 193 2.84 -0.73 -12.22
N VAL A 194 1.87 -1.56 -11.82
CA VAL A 194 1.41 -1.64 -10.43
C VAL A 194 2.05 -2.84 -9.77
N ILE A 195 2.94 -2.60 -8.80
CA ILE A 195 3.72 -3.66 -8.16
C ILE A 195 3.14 -4.14 -6.83
N GLY A 196 2.03 -3.53 -6.39
CA GLY A 196 1.23 -3.97 -5.26
C GLY A 196 0.17 -2.95 -4.88
N GLY A 197 -0.91 -3.42 -4.28
CA GLY A 197 -1.92 -2.55 -3.68
C GLY A 197 -3.08 -3.31 -3.04
N THR A 198 -3.76 -2.66 -2.11
CA THR A 198 -4.97 -3.12 -1.44
C THR A 198 -5.86 -1.93 -1.10
N TRP A 199 -7.16 -2.03 -1.37
CA TRP A 199 -8.13 -0.94 -1.18
C TRP A 199 -9.51 -1.42 -0.71
N ASP A 200 -9.63 -2.66 -0.21
CA ASP A 200 -10.85 -3.31 0.28
C ASP A 200 -12.10 -3.08 -0.58
N ASN A 201 -11.96 -3.27 -1.89
CA ASN A 201 -12.98 -3.05 -2.92
C ASN A 201 -13.58 -1.64 -2.93
N ASN A 202 -12.93 -0.67 -2.27
CA ASN A 202 -13.35 0.70 -2.21
C ASN A 202 -12.81 1.47 -3.42
N ASP A 203 -13.61 1.54 -4.48
CA ASP A 203 -13.26 2.23 -5.73
C ASP A 203 -12.91 3.72 -5.53
N GLN A 204 -13.55 4.37 -4.55
CA GLN A 204 -13.26 5.76 -4.20
C GLN A 204 -11.85 5.89 -3.61
N LEU A 205 -11.46 4.99 -2.70
CA LEU A 205 -10.12 4.97 -2.10
C LEU A 205 -9.05 4.65 -3.14
N ARG A 206 -9.29 3.64 -3.98
CA ARG A 206 -8.42 3.29 -5.12
C ARG A 206 -8.14 4.52 -5.98
N LYS A 207 -9.18 5.25 -6.35
CA LYS A 207 -9.06 6.50 -7.12
C LYS A 207 -8.28 7.58 -6.37
N LEU A 208 -8.51 7.81 -5.08
CA LEU A 208 -7.72 8.78 -4.31
C LEU A 208 -6.22 8.46 -4.31
N MET A 209 -5.87 7.18 -4.15
CA MET A 209 -4.47 6.74 -4.19
C MET A 209 -3.86 6.93 -5.58
N ILE A 210 -4.57 6.59 -6.66
CA ILE A 210 -4.11 6.84 -8.04
C ILE A 210 -3.83 8.33 -8.27
N GLY A 211 -4.66 9.20 -7.70
CA GLY A 211 -4.56 10.67 -7.87
C GLY A 211 -3.38 11.25 -7.15
N SER A 212 -3.12 10.69 -5.98
CA SER A 212 -1.95 11.03 -5.19
C SER A 212 -0.66 10.64 -5.93
N ILE A 213 -0.62 9.45 -6.55
CA ILE A 213 0.51 9.02 -7.38
C ILE A 213 0.67 9.90 -8.62
N ALA A 214 -0.42 10.15 -9.36
CA ALA A 214 -0.39 10.93 -10.60
C ALA A 214 0.03 12.39 -10.34
N ALA A 215 -0.44 12.99 -9.24
CA ALA A 215 -0.03 14.32 -8.81
C ALA A 215 1.46 14.36 -8.42
N ALA A 216 1.94 13.38 -7.65
CA ALA A 216 3.37 13.30 -7.30
C ALA A 216 4.26 13.19 -8.54
N ALA A 217 3.88 12.35 -9.52
CA ALA A 217 4.58 12.23 -10.80
C ALA A 217 4.57 13.56 -11.58
N GLN A 218 3.41 14.20 -11.72
CA GLN A 218 3.27 15.51 -12.38
C GLN A 218 4.21 16.54 -11.76
N TRP A 219 4.09 16.77 -10.46
CA TRP A 219 4.79 17.86 -9.78
C TRP A 219 6.29 17.61 -9.65
N SER A 220 6.72 16.34 -9.66
CA SER A 220 8.13 15.98 -9.80
C SER A 220 8.76 16.57 -11.06
N THR A 221 8.02 16.58 -12.16
CA THR A 221 8.49 17.08 -13.47
C THR A 221 8.29 18.58 -13.69
N MET A 222 7.61 19.25 -12.76
CA MET A 222 7.40 20.69 -12.81
C MET A 222 8.51 21.46 -12.08
N ASP A 223 9.30 20.77 -11.25
CA ASP A 223 10.48 21.37 -10.64
C ASP A 223 11.64 21.42 -11.65
N LYS A 224 12.19 22.61 -11.87
CA LYS A 224 13.28 22.83 -12.82
C LYS A 224 14.55 22.05 -12.49
N LYS A 225 14.79 21.69 -11.23
CA LYS A 225 15.95 20.87 -10.84
C LYS A 225 15.88 19.44 -11.37
N ASN A 226 14.67 18.99 -11.68
CA ASN A 226 14.42 17.68 -12.26
C ASN A 226 14.38 17.73 -13.78
N CYS A 227 14.71 18.87 -14.38
CA CYS A 227 14.67 19.08 -15.82
C CYS A 227 16.02 19.56 -16.34
N PHE A 228 16.35 19.19 -17.57
CA PHE A 228 17.48 19.73 -18.30
C PHE A 228 17.04 20.17 -19.70
N ASP A 229 17.57 21.30 -20.13
CA ASP A 229 17.41 21.78 -21.49
C ASP A 229 18.48 21.16 -22.39
N TRP A 230 18.10 20.82 -23.61
CA TRP A 230 19.01 20.30 -24.63
C TRP A 230 18.91 21.08 -25.92
N THR A 231 19.98 21.05 -26.72
CA THR A 231 20.03 21.66 -28.04
C THR A 231 20.88 20.80 -28.98
N ALA A 232 20.30 20.37 -30.10
CA ALA A 232 20.97 19.60 -31.15
C ALA A 232 20.32 19.83 -32.50
N ASP A 233 21.12 19.89 -33.57
CA ASP A 233 20.65 20.04 -34.96
C ASP A 233 19.64 21.19 -35.15
N GLY A 234 19.84 22.30 -34.44
CA GLY A 234 18.94 23.45 -34.47
C GLY A 234 17.60 23.27 -33.74
N LYS A 235 17.38 22.12 -33.11
CA LYS A 235 16.24 21.84 -32.22
C LYS A 235 16.62 22.09 -30.77
N LYS A 236 15.63 22.50 -29.98
CA LYS A 236 15.76 22.68 -28.53
C LYS A 236 14.57 22.03 -27.84
N GLY A 237 14.78 21.52 -26.64
CA GLY A 237 13.73 20.93 -25.81
C GLY A 237 14.14 20.88 -24.35
N THR A 238 13.19 20.49 -23.50
CA THR A 238 13.39 20.31 -22.06
C THR A 238 12.95 18.90 -21.73
N HIS A 239 13.84 18.09 -21.16
CA HIS A 239 13.50 16.77 -20.65
C HIS A 239 13.50 16.78 -19.13
N CYS A 240 12.55 16.09 -18.53
CA CYS A 240 12.43 16.00 -17.09
C CYS A 240 12.50 14.57 -16.59
N ALA A 241 12.78 14.44 -15.30
CA ALA A 241 12.85 13.19 -14.58
C ALA A 241 11.87 13.19 -13.40
N MET A 242 11.51 11.99 -12.96
CA MET A 242 10.73 11.75 -11.76
C MET A 242 11.25 10.51 -11.02
N GLY A 243 10.66 10.22 -9.85
CA GLY A 243 10.96 9.02 -9.07
C GLY A 243 10.43 7.75 -9.72
N GLY A 244 11.24 6.69 -9.68
CA GLY A 244 10.96 5.40 -10.33
C GLY A 244 9.98 4.51 -9.59
N ALA A 245 9.56 4.90 -8.39
CA ALA A 245 8.44 4.30 -7.69
C ALA A 245 7.71 5.38 -6.89
N ILE A 246 6.39 5.29 -6.82
CA ILE A 246 5.58 6.14 -5.95
C ILE A 246 4.58 5.24 -5.23
N THR A 247 4.63 5.25 -3.91
CA THR A 247 3.72 4.51 -3.03
C THR A 247 2.82 5.47 -2.30
N VAL A 248 1.53 5.14 -2.19
CA VAL A 248 0.59 5.76 -1.25
C VAL A 248 0.20 4.71 -0.23
N ASP A 249 0.37 5.02 1.04
CA ASP A 249 -0.03 4.23 2.19
C ASP A 249 -1.10 5.02 2.95
N ALA A 250 -2.23 4.39 3.23
CA ALA A 250 -3.37 4.96 3.93
C ALA A 250 -3.84 4.02 5.07
N GLY A 251 -2.88 3.47 5.83
CA GLY A 251 -3.12 2.57 6.96
C GLY A 251 -3.08 1.11 6.52
N PRO A 252 -4.21 0.37 6.56
CA PRO A 252 -4.23 -1.01 6.04
C PRO A 252 -4.24 -1.04 4.49
N TYR A 253 -4.39 0.12 3.84
CA TYR A 253 -4.52 0.26 2.40
C TYR A 253 -3.25 0.84 1.79
N TYR A 254 -2.85 0.36 0.63
CA TYR A 254 -1.72 0.95 -0.09
C TYR A 254 -1.85 0.76 -1.60
N LEU A 255 -1.12 1.55 -2.36
CA LEU A 255 -0.94 1.39 -3.80
C LEU A 255 0.47 1.81 -4.17
N THR A 256 1.20 0.95 -4.89
CA THR A 256 2.55 1.26 -5.38
C THR A 256 2.62 1.15 -6.89
N ALA A 257 2.97 2.27 -7.53
CA ALA A 257 3.31 2.32 -8.94
C ALA A 257 4.82 2.30 -9.11
N ARG A 258 5.30 1.53 -10.10
CA ARG A 258 6.69 1.56 -10.57
C ARG A 258 6.72 2.19 -11.96
N PHE A 259 7.72 3.03 -12.16
CA PHE A 259 8.01 3.67 -13.43
C PHE A 259 9.38 3.21 -13.90
N SER A 260 9.53 3.00 -15.20
CA SER A 260 10.84 2.70 -15.80
C SER A 260 10.95 3.28 -17.20
N SER A 261 12.18 3.63 -17.57
CA SER A 261 12.59 4.07 -18.90
C SER A 261 13.94 3.42 -19.17
N GLU A 262 14.24 3.08 -20.42
CA GLU A 262 15.53 2.48 -20.79
C GLU A 262 16.66 3.51 -20.68
N ASN A 263 16.32 4.80 -20.76
CA ASN A 263 17.27 5.89 -20.78
C ASN A 263 17.21 6.73 -19.50
N GLN A 264 18.12 6.44 -18.57
CA GLN A 264 18.25 7.16 -17.30
C GLN A 264 19.11 8.44 -17.43
N VAL A 265 18.77 9.32 -18.37
CA VAL A 265 19.49 10.60 -18.54
C VAL A 265 18.89 11.68 -17.64
N GLY A 266 19.73 12.50 -17.02
CA GLY A 266 19.32 13.67 -16.24
C GLY A 266 19.63 13.53 -14.75
N THR A 267 18.96 14.36 -13.94
CA THR A 267 19.03 14.32 -12.48
C THR A 267 17.64 14.37 -11.88
N PHE A 268 17.43 13.69 -10.76
CA PHE A 268 16.20 13.74 -9.99
C PHE A 268 16.53 14.14 -8.55
N ASP A 269 16.23 15.38 -8.20
CA ASP A 269 16.18 15.90 -6.84
C ASP A 269 14.78 15.63 -6.29
N CYS A 270 14.64 14.47 -5.65
CA CYS A 270 13.40 14.01 -5.06
C CYS A 270 12.88 14.91 -3.92
N ILE A 271 13.75 15.70 -3.27
CA ILE A 271 13.37 16.63 -2.20
C ILE A 271 12.72 17.89 -2.78
N ALA A 272 13.18 18.37 -3.94
CA ALA A 272 12.71 19.61 -4.55
C ALA A 272 11.17 19.71 -4.69
N PRO A 273 10.45 18.68 -5.22
CA PRO A 273 9.01 18.78 -5.41
C PRO A 273 8.18 18.49 -4.15
N VAL A 274 8.77 18.01 -3.04
CA VAL A 274 8.02 17.54 -1.85
C VAL A 274 7.06 18.60 -1.31
N ALA A 275 7.54 19.82 -1.10
CA ALA A 275 6.71 20.91 -0.55
C ALA A 275 5.49 21.20 -1.43
N LYS A 276 5.68 21.18 -2.76
CA LYS A 276 4.60 21.47 -3.71
C LYS A 276 3.62 20.29 -3.84
N ILE A 277 4.13 19.06 -3.79
CA ILE A 277 3.30 17.85 -3.76
C ILE A 277 2.44 17.86 -2.49
N SER A 278 3.01 18.12 -1.32
CA SER A 278 2.25 18.22 -0.07
C SER A 278 1.17 19.28 -0.12
N GLU A 279 1.48 20.47 -0.66
CA GLU A 279 0.50 21.55 -0.83
C GLU A 279 -0.71 21.10 -1.66
N VAL A 280 -0.47 20.46 -2.81
CA VAL A 280 -1.53 20.03 -3.74
C VAL A 280 -2.33 18.87 -3.19
N LEU A 281 -1.68 17.96 -2.47
CA LEU A 281 -2.33 16.78 -1.94
C LEU A 281 -3.10 17.04 -0.64
N ASN A 282 -2.81 18.14 0.06
CA ASN A 282 -3.65 18.62 1.15
C ASN A 282 -5.09 18.90 0.70
N ASP A 283 -5.30 19.22 -0.58
CA ASP A 283 -6.65 19.36 -1.14
C ASP A 283 -7.43 18.04 -1.20
N LEU A 284 -6.76 16.88 -1.08
CA LEU A 284 -7.39 15.54 -1.05
C LEU A 284 -7.69 15.05 0.37
N VAL A 285 -7.21 15.74 1.42
CA VAL A 285 -7.39 15.35 2.82
C VAL A 285 -8.87 15.17 3.19
N PRO A 286 -9.81 16.07 2.80
CA PRO A 286 -11.23 15.89 3.10
C PRO A 286 -11.83 14.63 2.46
N GLU A 287 -11.40 14.30 1.24
CA GLU A 287 -11.84 13.09 0.55
C GLU A 287 -11.28 11.82 1.20
N TYR A 288 -10.02 11.84 1.65
CA TYR A 288 -9.46 10.73 2.44
C TYR A 288 -10.18 10.55 3.77
N GLN A 289 -10.40 11.63 4.53
CA GLN A 289 -11.16 11.60 5.79
C GLN A 289 -12.54 10.98 5.59
N LYS A 290 -13.26 11.44 4.57
CA LYS A 290 -14.58 10.90 4.22
C LYS A 290 -14.52 9.43 3.84
N THR A 291 -13.55 9.04 3.02
CA THR A 291 -13.47 7.69 2.44
C THR A 291 -13.01 6.66 3.48
N LEU A 292 -12.06 7.03 4.33
CA LEU A 292 -11.51 6.19 5.39
C LEU A 292 -12.33 6.24 6.68
N LYS A 293 -13.33 7.14 6.75
CA LYS A 293 -14.11 7.43 7.97
C LYS A 293 -13.21 7.83 9.15
N ALA A 294 -12.10 8.50 8.85
CA ALA A 294 -11.15 8.98 9.85
C ALA A 294 -11.58 10.37 10.35
N SER A 295 -11.38 10.64 11.65
CA SER A 295 -11.66 11.96 12.24
C SER A 295 -10.69 13.03 11.76
N SER A 296 -9.48 12.62 11.41
CA SER A 296 -8.41 13.47 10.88
C SER A 296 -7.48 12.62 10.04
N ILE A 297 -6.87 13.25 9.04
CA ILE A 297 -5.83 12.66 8.21
C ILE A 297 -4.63 13.59 8.28
N GLU A 298 -3.46 13.04 8.59
CA GLU A 298 -2.18 13.70 8.39
C GLU A 298 -1.58 13.22 7.08
N LEU A 299 -1.25 14.14 6.18
CA LEU A 299 -0.62 13.81 4.91
C LEU A 299 0.90 13.99 5.02
N ILE A 300 1.64 12.91 4.75
CA ILE A 300 3.10 12.90 4.82
C ILE A 300 3.63 12.60 3.42
N VAL A 301 4.46 13.49 2.86
CA VAL A 301 5.17 13.23 1.61
C VAL A 301 6.64 13.03 1.92
N TRP A 302 7.16 11.86 1.60
CA TRP A 302 8.48 11.42 1.98
C TRP A 302 9.31 10.97 0.77
N CYS A 303 10.60 11.24 0.87
CA CYS A 303 11.62 10.85 -0.06
C CYS A 303 12.72 10.12 0.74
N PRO A 304 12.88 8.80 0.64
CA PRO A 304 13.92 8.06 1.37
C PRO A 304 15.28 8.52 0.86
N ASP A 305 16.24 8.84 1.72
CA ASP A 305 17.48 9.57 1.37
C ASP A 305 18.24 9.17 0.10
N ASN A 306 18.79 10.20 -0.56
CA ASN A 306 19.73 10.14 -1.67
C ASN A 306 21.08 9.57 -1.20
N GLN A 307 21.51 8.40 -1.70
CA GLN A 307 22.95 8.19 -1.85
C GLN A 307 23.44 9.02 -3.02
N VAL A 308 23.74 10.30 -2.79
CA VAL A 308 24.41 11.15 -3.78
C VAL A 308 25.85 10.65 -3.94
N THR A 309 26.10 9.79 -4.91
CA THR A 309 27.43 9.63 -5.50
C THR A 309 27.60 10.70 -6.58
N HIS A 310 28.11 11.88 -6.24
CA HIS A 310 28.99 12.65 -7.12
C HIS A 310 29.72 13.73 -6.30
N GLY A 311 31.05 13.72 -6.41
CA GLY A 311 31.93 14.62 -5.68
C GLY A 311 31.74 16.06 -6.13
N ASP A 312 31.21 16.88 -5.24
CA ASP A 312 31.77 18.19 -4.93
C ASP A 312 31.21 18.69 -3.62
N LYS A 313 32.03 19.47 -2.90
CA LYS A 313 31.79 20.01 -1.57
C LYS A 313 30.59 20.98 -1.56
N VAL A 314 29.37 20.46 -1.62
CA VAL A 314 28.19 21.21 -1.21
C VAL A 314 28.17 21.25 0.31
N LYS A 315 28.14 22.47 0.84
CA LYS A 315 28.18 22.78 2.26
C LYS A 315 27.23 21.89 3.06
N LYS A 316 27.79 21.32 4.12
CA LYS A 316 27.21 20.44 5.14
C LYS A 316 26.00 21.02 5.91
N ASP A 317 25.51 22.20 5.51
CA ASP A 317 24.58 23.03 6.28
C ASP A 317 23.16 23.09 5.69
N VAL A 318 22.91 22.43 4.54
CA VAL A 318 21.56 22.35 3.92
C VAL A 318 21.04 20.90 3.81
N LEU A 319 21.86 19.90 4.16
CA LEU A 319 21.51 18.48 4.20
C LEU A 319 21.34 17.95 5.64
N GLN A 320 20.75 18.76 6.52
CA GLN A 320 19.97 18.22 7.62
C GLN A 320 18.54 18.02 7.11
N ALA A 321 18.34 17.02 6.23
CA ALA A 321 17.09 16.26 6.17
C ALA A 321 16.99 15.39 7.44
N ARG A 322 17.19 16.04 8.59
CA ARG A 322 17.08 15.46 9.92
C ARG A 322 15.60 15.45 10.27
N ASP A 323 15.19 14.31 10.82
CA ASP A 323 14.07 14.19 11.77
C ASP A 323 12.68 13.92 11.18
N PHE A 324 12.56 13.07 10.15
CA PHE A 324 11.34 12.25 10.06
C PHE A 324 11.63 10.90 10.70
N PRO A 325 10.91 10.55 11.78
CA PRO A 325 11.22 9.36 12.53
C PRO A 325 10.87 8.12 11.68
N VAL A 326 11.74 7.11 11.67
CA VAL A 326 11.50 5.86 10.96
C VAL A 326 10.46 5.04 11.74
N SER A 327 9.42 4.55 11.06
CA SER A 327 8.42 3.72 11.71
C SER A 327 8.90 2.27 11.89
N LEU A 328 8.84 1.78 13.12
CA LEU A 328 8.92 0.37 13.50
C LEU A 328 7.49 -0.19 13.54
N LEU A 329 7.09 -0.88 12.48
CA LEU A 329 5.78 -1.53 12.40
C LEU A 329 5.85 -2.95 12.98
N VAL A 330 4.97 -3.27 13.93
CA VAL A 330 4.75 -4.63 14.44
C VAL A 330 3.31 -5.04 14.26
N ASN A 331 3.12 -6.05 13.42
CA ASN A 331 1.83 -6.62 13.06
C ASN A 331 1.64 -7.96 13.77
N LEU A 332 0.53 -8.10 14.49
CA LEU A 332 0.16 -9.30 15.21
C LEU A 332 -0.92 -10.06 14.43
N GLY A 333 -0.69 -11.33 14.13
CA GLY A 333 -1.67 -12.22 13.51
C GLY A 333 -2.85 -12.50 14.44
N ASN A 334 -4.04 -12.67 13.86
CA ASN A 334 -5.28 -12.82 14.63
C ASN A 334 -5.71 -14.28 14.85
N LYS A 335 -5.03 -15.28 14.27
CA LYS A 335 -5.39 -16.69 14.51
C LYS A 335 -4.81 -17.16 15.84
N VAL A 336 -5.59 -17.94 16.57
CA VAL A 336 -5.22 -18.43 17.90
C VAL A 336 -4.16 -19.52 17.83
N THR A 337 -3.10 -19.38 18.62
CA THR A 337 -2.06 -20.39 18.82
C THR A 337 -1.88 -20.61 20.33
N ASN A 338 -2.22 -21.81 20.83
CA ASN A 338 -2.08 -22.13 22.25
C ASN A 338 -0.61 -22.39 22.60
N VAL A 339 -0.06 -21.61 23.52
CA VAL A 339 1.33 -21.74 24.01
C VAL A 339 1.42 -22.51 25.32
N GLY A 340 0.30 -23.07 25.77
CA GLY A 340 0.21 -23.86 26.97
C GLY A 340 0.59 -23.03 28.21
N ASN A 341 1.44 -23.61 29.04
CA ASN A 341 1.97 -23.01 30.26
C ASN A 341 3.20 -22.10 30.03
N HIS A 342 3.57 -21.83 28.77
CA HIS A 342 4.67 -20.90 28.46
C HIS A 342 4.15 -19.46 28.49
N THR A 343 4.45 -18.73 29.56
CA THR A 343 3.97 -17.35 29.75
C THR A 343 5.06 -16.43 30.28
N GLY A 344 4.89 -15.12 30.05
CA GLY A 344 5.75 -14.07 30.61
C GLY A 344 7.21 -14.16 30.18
N SER A 345 8.11 -13.63 31.01
CA SER A 345 9.53 -13.50 30.64
C SER A 345 10.23 -14.82 30.29
N PRO A 346 9.91 -15.98 30.91
CA PRO A 346 10.42 -17.27 30.42
C PRO A 346 10.02 -17.58 28.97
N PHE A 347 8.82 -17.16 28.55
CA PHE A 347 8.38 -17.32 27.17
C PHE A 347 9.07 -16.35 26.22
N TYR A 348 9.34 -15.11 26.66
CA TYR A 348 10.21 -14.17 25.93
C TYR A 348 11.57 -14.82 25.63
N ASP A 349 12.24 -15.36 26.65
CA ASP A 349 13.56 -15.98 26.50
C ASP A 349 13.54 -17.19 25.58
N LEU A 350 12.47 -17.99 25.63
CA LEU A 350 12.27 -19.15 24.76
C LEU A 350 12.17 -18.71 23.29
N VAL A 351 11.34 -17.72 22.99
CA VAL A 351 11.17 -17.18 21.63
C VAL A 351 12.46 -16.51 21.14
N TRP A 352 13.10 -15.68 21.99
CA TRP A 352 14.37 -15.03 21.67
C TRP A 352 15.43 -16.07 21.29
N LYS A 353 15.66 -17.09 22.12
CA LYS A 353 16.66 -18.14 21.87
C LYS A 353 16.34 -18.93 20.61
N ALA A 354 15.06 -19.22 20.35
CA ALA A 354 14.64 -19.89 19.13
C ALA A 354 15.07 -19.09 17.89
N LEU A 355 14.71 -17.80 17.86
CA LEU A 355 14.99 -16.91 16.74
C LEU A 355 16.48 -16.60 16.60
N GLU A 356 17.21 -16.43 17.70
CA GLU A 356 18.67 -16.28 17.69
C GLU A 356 19.30 -17.47 16.96
N VAL A 357 18.97 -18.69 17.36
CA VAL A 357 19.52 -19.90 16.73
C VAL A 357 19.12 -20.03 15.26
N ILE A 358 17.88 -19.65 14.89
CA ILE A 358 17.41 -19.71 13.50
C ILE A 358 18.13 -18.67 12.62
N THR A 359 18.39 -17.49 13.15
CA THR A 359 18.87 -16.31 12.38
C THR A 359 20.37 -16.06 12.50
N HIS A 360 21.07 -16.67 13.46
CA HIS A 360 22.48 -16.41 13.73
C HIS A 360 23.36 -16.63 12.50
N GLY A 361 24.20 -15.63 12.20
CA GLY A 361 25.11 -15.64 11.05
C GLY A 361 24.43 -15.55 9.68
N LYS A 362 23.11 -15.30 9.63
CA LYS A 362 22.38 -15.04 8.38
C LYS A 362 22.21 -13.55 8.17
N LYS A 363 22.10 -13.13 6.92
CA LYS A 363 21.69 -11.75 6.55
C LYS A 363 20.28 -11.68 5.96
N GLN A 364 19.80 -12.82 5.50
CA GLN A 364 18.50 -12.99 4.90
C GLN A 364 18.02 -14.40 5.18
N ILE A 365 16.72 -14.52 5.41
CA ILE A 365 15.98 -15.77 5.46
C ILE A 365 14.92 -15.62 4.38
N ASN A 366 15.17 -16.26 3.24
CA ASN A 366 14.12 -16.52 2.28
C ASN A 366 13.75 -17.99 2.44
N THR A 367 12.48 -18.31 2.36
CA THR A 367 12.01 -19.69 2.28
C THR A 367 11.69 -20.09 0.83
N PRO A 368 12.67 -20.25 -0.08
CA PRO A 368 12.49 -21.14 -1.20
C PRO A 368 12.87 -22.56 -0.76
N SER A 369 12.04 -23.53 -1.13
CA SER A 369 12.07 -24.98 -0.88
C SER A 369 13.41 -25.74 -1.10
N LYS A 370 14.53 -25.05 -1.37
CA LYS A 370 15.81 -25.63 -1.80
C LYS A 370 16.93 -25.60 -0.76
N PHE A 371 16.80 -24.87 0.35
CA PHE A 371 17.83 -24.86 1.41
C PHE A 371 17.45 -25.80 2.56
N ARG A 372 17.64 -27.10 2.34
CA ARG A 372 17.34 -28.18 3.31
C ARG A 372 18.27 -28.23 4.53
N ASP A 373 19.36 -27.48 4.56
CA ASP A 373 20.46 -27.77 5.49
C ASP A 373 20.39 -27.03 6.84
N ARG A 374 19.47 -26.07 7.02
CA ARG A 374 19.27 -25.44 8.33
C ARG A 374 17.79 -25.26 8.64
N PRO A 375 17.31 -25.74 9.80
CA PRO A 375 15.92 -25.56 10.17
C PRO A 375 15.64 -24.06 10.34
N ASN A 376 14.65 -23.56 9.60
CA ASN A 376 14.06 -22.25 9.81
C ASN A 376 13.04 -22.26 10.96
N SER A 377 12.98 -23.36 11.71
CA SER A 377 12.06 -23.57 12.80
C SER A 377 12.72 -24.21 14.03
N ARG A 378 12.10 -24.01 15.19
CA ARG A 378 12.45 -24.66 16.45
C ARG A 378 11.17 -25.03 17.20
N SER A 379 11.09 -26.29 17.63
CA SER A 379 9.96 -26.81 18.38
C SER A 379 10.32 -27.01 19.85
N PHE A 380 9.34 -26.79 20.71
CA PHE A 380 9.44 -26.90 22.16
C PHE A 380 8.28 -27.73 22.70
N PRO A 381 8.51 -28.61 23.68
CA PRO A 381 7.42 -29.30 24.34
C PRO A 381 6.53 -28.30 25.06
N GLN A 382 5.22 -28.49 24.94
CA GLN A 382 4.23 -27.72 25.67
C GLN A 382 3.14 -28.62 26.24
N GLN A 383 2.42 -28.07 27.22
CA GLN A 383 1.27 -28.74 27.83
C GLN A 383 0.09 -27.80 27.84
N TYR A 384 -1.09 -28.31 27.49
CA TYR A 384 -2.34 -27.55 27.55
C TYR A 384 -3.50 -28.47 27.94
N TYR A 385 -4.59 -27.90 28.43
CA TYR A 385 -5.82 -28.65 28.69
C TYR A 385 -6.81 -28.50 27.55
N LYS A 386 -7.50 -29.60 27.22
CA LYS A 386 -8.65 -29.59 26.32
C LYS A 386 -9.72 -30.46 26.95
N LYS A 387 -10.82 -29.84 27.38
CA LYS A 387 -11.78 -30.49 28.29
C LYS A 387 -10.99 -30.99 29.52
N ASP A 388 -11.30 -32.19 30.02
CA ASP A 388 -10.75 -32.70 31.28
C ASP A 388 -9.42 -33.47 31.15
N SER A 389 -8.66 -33.24 30.07
CA SER A 389 -7.42 -33.98 29.81
C SER A 389 -6.26 -33.04 29.51
N LEU A 390 -5.10 -33.35 30.10
CA LEU A 390 -3.83 -32.70 29.83
C LEU A 390 -3.22 -33.31 28.57
N PHE A 391 -2.99 -32.48 27.56
CA PHE A 391 -2.32 -32.86 26.32
C PHE A 391 -0.87 -32.40 26.36
N LYS A 392 0.02 -33.20 25.78
CA LYS A 392 1.42 -32.87 25.52
C LYS A 392 1.59 -32.73 24.03
N ASP A 393 2.08 -31.58 23.58
CA ASP A 393 2.23 -31.25 22.16
C ASP A 393 3.52 -30.44 21.94
N GLN A 394 3.75 -30.00 20.71
CA GLN A 394 4.86 -29.14 20.33
C GLN A 394 4.36 -27.73 20.01
N PHE A 395 5.04 -26.73 20.55
CA PHE A 395 4.98 -25.35 20.11
C PHE A 395 6.15 -25.08 19.18
N THR A 396 5.90 -24.59 17.96
CA THR A 396 6.93 -24.36 16.96
C THR A 396 7.02 -22.88 16.60
N VAL A 397 8.25 -22.34 16.64
CA VAL A 397 8.60 -21.00 16.15
C VAL A 397 9.26 -21.16 14.79
N THR A 398 8.75 -20.51 13.76
CA THR A 398 9.27 -20.57 12.39
C THR A 398 9.52 -19.17 11.87
N VAL A 399 10.71 -18.90 11.32
CA VAL A 399 10.95 -17.68 10.54
C VAL A 399 10.57 -17.97 9.10
N GLU A 400 9.47 -17.39 8.64
CA GLU A 400 9.00 -17.54 7.27
C GLU A 400 9.90 -16.74 6.33
N GLU A 401 10.15 -15.47 6.68
CA GLU A 401 11.00 -14.57 5.92
C GLU A 401 11.71 -13.57 6.84
N GLY A 402 12.83 -13.02 6.39
CA GLY A 402 13.45 -11.88 7.04
C GLY A 402 14.68 -11.34 6.33
N TYR A 403 14.95 -10.06 6.51
CA TYR A 403 16.14 -9.37 6.02
C TYR A 403 16.72 -8.45 7.09
N PHE A 404 18.00 -8.66 7.41
CA PHE A 404 18.78 -7.94 8.41
C PHE A 404 20.25 -8.01 8.01
N ASP A 405 20.88 -6.88 7.71
CA ASP A 405 22.26 -6.82 7.22
C ASP A 405 23.31 -6.68 8.33
N THR A 406 22.89 -6.26 9.53
CA THR A 406 23.70 -6.15 10.75
C THR A 406 23.17 -7.03 11.87
N ASP A 407 24.06 -7.40 12.81
CA ASP A 407 23.70 -8.24 13.95
C ASP A 407 22.83 -7.47 14.97
N GLU A 408 23.05 -6.17 15.06
CA GLU A 408 22.31 -5.22 15.91
C GLU A 408 20.85 -5.16 15.47
N ILE A 409 20.58 -4.90 14.18
CA ILE A 409 19.21 -4.86 13.66
C ILE A 409 18.54 -6.23 13.79
N ARG A 410 19.27 -7.32 13.52
CA ARG A 410 18.76 -8.68 13.71
C ARG A 410 18.27 -8.91 15.14
N LYS A 411 19.09 -8.59 16.15
CA LYS A 411 18.73 -8.74 17.57
C LYS A 411 17.56 -7.87 17.98
N LEU A 412 17.48 -6.65 17.45
CA LEU A 412 16.35 -5.75 17.73
C LEU A 412 15.03 -6.29 17.16
N LEU A 413 15.04 -6.81 15.93
CA LEU A 413 13.87 -7.48 15.33
C LEU A 413 13.44 -8.69 16.16
N ILE A 414 14.39 -9.53 16.61
CA ILE A 414 14.11 -10.66 17.52
C ILE A 414 13.45 -10.18 18.81
N GLY A 415 13.99 -9.10 19.40
CA GLY A 415 13.45 -8.50 20.61
C GLY A 415 12.03 -8.01 20.48
N SER A 416 11.71 -7.38 19.34
CA SER A 416 10.35 -6.94 19.03
C SER A 416 9.37 -8.12 18.89
N VAL A 417 9.78 -9.22 18.23
CA VAL A 417 8.96 -10.44 18.12
C VAL A 417 8.75 -11.09 19.49
N ALA A 418 9.83 -11.28 20.26
CA ALA A 418 9.77 -11.90 21.58
C ALA A 418 8.92 -11.07 22.56
N ALA A 419 9.01 -9.74 22.49
CA ALA A 419 8.19 -8.84 23.30
C ALA A 419 6.70 -8.99 22.97
N ALA A 420 6.34 -9.02 21.68
CA ALA A 420 4.96 -9.24 21.26
C ALA A 420 4.40 -10.59 21.75
N ALA A 421 5.18 -11.66 21.64
CA ALA A 421 4.81 -12.98 22.13
C ALA A 421 4.65 -13.01 23.67
N GLU A 422 5.58 -12.37 24.40
CA GLU A 422 5.52 -12.23 25.85
C GLU A 422 4.22 -11.55 26.28
N LYS A 423 3.93 -10.36 25.75
CA LYS A 423 2.75 -9.58 26.16
C LYS A 423 1.45 -10.29 25.79
N SER A 424 1.43 -10.96 24.65
CA SER A 424 0.31 -11.82 24.25
C SER A 424 0.03 -12.92 25.27
N SER A 425 1.08 -13.57 25.78
CA SER A 425 0.99 -14.68 26.74
C SER A 425 0.70 -14.25 28.20
N THR A 426 0.74 -12.95 28.51
CA THR A 426 0.51 -12.44 29.86
C THR A 426 -0.84 -11.76 30.03
N ASP A 427 -1.54 -11.47 28.94
CA ASP A 427 -2.85 -10.83 29.02
C ASP A 427 -3.93 -11.81 29.48
N ALA A 428 -4.67 -11.43 30.51
CA ALA A 428 -5.66 -12.30 31.14
C ALA A 428 -6.79 -12.74 30.19
N LYS A 429 -7.13 -11.95 29.15
CA LYS A 429 -8.15 -12.33 28.16
C LYS A 429 -7.68 -13.41 27.19
N ASN A 430 -6.37 -13.56 27.07
CA ASN A 430 -5.75 -14.59 26.25
C ASN A 430 -5.41 -15.85 27.05
N CYS A 431 -5.76 -15.87 28.34
CA CYS A 431 -5.42 -16.93 29.26
C CYS A 431 -6.68 -17.52 29.89
N TYR A 432 -6.65 -18.82 30.15
CA TYR A 432 -7.64 -19.51 30.95
C TYR A 432 -6.97 -20.21 32.12
N LYS A 433 -7.68 -20.25 33.25
CA LYS A 433 -7.29 -21.06 34.40
C LYS A 433 -7.95 -22.42 34.24
N TRP A 434 -7.17 -23.47 34.41
CA TRP A 434 -7.67 -24.84 34.50
C TRP A 434 -7.49 -25.35 35.92
N GLN A 435 -8.55 -25.89 36.49
CA GLN A 435 -8.56 -26.53 37.80
C GLN A 435 -9.04 -27.96 37.65
N LEU A 436 -8.23 -28.92 38.08
CA LEU A 436 -8.64 -30.33 38.06
C LEU A 436 -9.84 -30.56 38.99
N PRO A 437 -10.84 -31.38 38.60
CA PRO A 437 -12.03 -31.66 39.42
C PRO A 437 -11.72 -32.13 40.84
N ASN A 438 -10.59 -32.82 41.02
CA ASN A 438 -10.16 -33.38 42.30
C ASN A 438 -9.25 -32.45 43.11
N GLY A 439 -9.14 -31.16 42.74
CA GLY A 439 -8.24 -30.20 43.40
C GLY A 439 -6.75 -30.44 43.17
N GLY A 440 -6.38 -31.40 42.32
CA GLY A 440 -5.01 -31.88 42.12
C GLY A 440 -4.07 -30.98 41.29
N GLY A 441 -4.51 -29.78 40.90
CA GLY A 441 -3.66 -28.83 40.17
C GLY A 441 -4.43 -27.65 39.59
N ASN A 442 -3.87 -26.46 39.77
CA ASN A 442 -4.29 -25.22 39.12
C ASN A 442 -3.19 -24.78 38.16
N GLY A 443 -3.55 -24.52 36.89
CA GLY A 443 -2.62 -24.01 35.89
C GLY A 443 -3.23 -22.86 35.11
N THR A 444 -2.38 -21.94 34.64
CA THR A 444 -2.77 -20.89 33.69
C THR A 444 -2.19 -21.26 32.33
N PHE A 445 -3.06 -21.27 31.33
CA PHE A 445 -2.72 -21.61 29.96
C PHE A 445 -3.12 -20.46 29.06
N CYS A 446 -2.27 -20.09 28.12
CA CYS A 446 -2.47 -18.89 27.33
C CYS A 446 -2.36 -19.18 25.83
N SER A 447 -2.90 -18.26 25.05
CA SER A 447 -2.81 -18.26 23.60
C SER A 447 -2.24 -16.95 23.09
N ILE A 448 -1.62 -16.98 21.92
CA ILE A 448 -1.07 -15.83 21.22
C ILE A 448 -1.57 -15.80 19.78
N GLY A 449 -1.26 -14.72 19.06
CA GLY A 449 -1.40 -14.67 17.60
C GLY A 449 -0.47 -15.65 16.90
N ASP A 450 -0.92 -16.24 15.81
CA ASP A 450 -0.16 -17.22 15.01
C ASP A 450 1.03 -16.63 14.26
N THR A 451 1.09 -15.30 14.10
CA THR A 451 2.17 -14.62 13.40
C THR A 451 2.54 -13.32 14.09
N VAL A 452 3.82 -12.94 13.97
CA VAL A 452 4.31 -11.60 14.29
C VAL A 452 5.23 -11.16 13.16
N THR A 453 4.87 -10.05 12.53
CA THR A 453 5.70 -9.40 11.51
C THR A 453 6.25 -8.09 12.05
N VAL A 454 7.56 -7.94 12.03
CA VAL A 454 8.26 -6.71 12.42
C VAL A 454 8.93 -6.12 11.19
N ARG A 455 8.75 -4.82 10.94
CA ARG A 455 9.37 -4.09 9.84
C ARG A 455 9.85 -2.72 10.28
N ILE A 456 11.05 -2.35 9.85
CA ILE A 456 11.58 -1.00 9.99
C ILE A 456 12.37 -0.64 8.72
N GLY A 457 11.88 0.35 7.97
CA GLY A 457 12.43 0.67 6.65
C GLY A 457 12.51 -0.55 5.73
N ARG A 458 13.74 -0.94 5.36
CA ARG A 458 14.03 -2.12 4.52
C ARG A 458 14.17 -3.43 5.29
N TRP A 459 14.35 -3.37 6.60
CA TRP A 459 14.60 -4.54 7.44
C TRP A 459 13.28 -5.11 7.94
N TYR A 460 13.18 -6.44 7.97
CA TYR A 460 11.95 -7.10 8.40
C TYR A 460 12.20 -8.52 8.89
N MET A 461 11.25 -9.03 9.65
CA MET A 461 11.18 -10.42 10.10
C MET A 461 9.71 -10.83 10.23
N ASN A 462 9.32 -11.90 9.54
CA ASN A 462 8.02 -12.55 9.69
C ASN A 462 8.19 -13.89 10.39
N VAL A 463 7.55 -14.03 11.55
CA VAL A 463 7.62 -15.21 12.40
C VAL A 463 6.23 -15.83 12.53
N ARG A 464 6.12 -17.12 12.21
CA ARG A 464 4.94 -17.94 12.47
C ARG A 464 5.13 -18.77 13.74
N PHE A 465 4.10 -18.77 14.57
CA PHE A 465 3.91 -19.65 15.71
C PHE A 465 2.92 -20.75 15.32
N SER A 466 3.22 -21.99 15.70
CA SER A 466 2.36 -23.14 15.36
C SER A 466 2.23 -24.09 16.53
N ALA A 467 0.98 -24.34 16.91
CA ALA A 467 0.56 -25.21 17.99
C ALA A 467 -0.94 -25.53 17.83
N ALA A 468 -1.53 -26.25 18.80
CA ALA A 468 -2.97 -26.44 18.86
C ALA A 468 -3.73 -25.10 18.87
N ALA A 469 -4.73 -24.96 17.99
CA ALA A 469 -5.61 -23.78 17.91
C ALA A 469 -6.74 -23.87 18.95
N ILE A 470 -6.40 -23.75 20.23
CA ILE A 470 -7.33 -23.84 21.37
C ILE A 470 -7.25 -22.59 22.23
N GLY A 471 -8.37 -22.16 22.77
CA GLY A 471 -8.49 -20.97 23.62
C GLY A 471 -8.97 -19.75 22.85
N THR A 472 -8.66 -18.57 23.37
CA THR A 472 -9.06 -17.27 22.79
C THR A 472 -7.83 -16.38 22.65
N PHE A 473 -7.83 -15.54 21.63
CA PHE A 473 -6.83 -14.49 21.46
C PHE A 473 -7.54 -13.17 21.11
N ASP A 474 -7.50 -12.22 22.03
CA ASP A 474 -7.90 -10.83 21.86
C ASP A 474 -6.65 -10.00 21.52
N CYS A 475 -6.42 -9.80 20.22
CA CYS A 475 -5.29 -9.03 19.74
C CYS A 475 -5.33 -7.57 20.23
N VAL A 476 -6.52 -6.95 20.29
CA VAL A 476 -6.67 -5.54 20.67
C VAL A 476 -6.23 -5.31 22.11
N ALA A 477 -6.48 -6.29 22.98
CA ALA A 477 -6.06 -6.22 24.38
C ALA A 477 -4.53 -6.12 24.56
N VAL A 478 -3.75 -6.65 23.63
CA VAL A 478 -2.28 -6.75 23.77
C VAL A 478 -1.52 -5.67 23.01
N VAL A 479 -2.17 -4.90 22.13
CA VAL A 479 -1.53 -3.86 21.31
C VAL A 479 -0.78 -2.84 22.17
N GLU A 480 -1.46 -2.24 23.15
CA GLU A 480 -0.86 -1.19 23.99
C GLU A 480 0.28 -1.72 24.86
N ALA A 481 0.11 -2.91 25.45
CA ALA A 481 1.15 -3.54 26.25
C ALA A 481 2.38 -3.91 25.41
N THR A 482 2.16 -4.38 24.18
CA THR A 482 3.22 -4.68 23.21
C THR A 482 3.94 -3.40 22.79
N LYS A 483 3.20 -2.35 22.43
CA LYS A 483 3.76 -1.04 22.07
C LYS A 483 4.66 -0.50 23.18
N LYS A 484 4.18 -0.49 24.43
CA LYS A 484 4.98 -0.06 25.59
C LYS A 484 6.26 -0.88 25.78
N SER A 485 6.24 -2.17 25.43
CA SER A 485 7.44 -3.03 25.49
C SER A 485 8.42 -2.71 24.36
N ILE A 486 7.91 -2.43 23.16
CA ILE A 486 8.70 -2.07 21.98
C ILE A 486 9.28 -0.67 22.09
N ASP A 487 8.54 0.29 22.67
CA ASP A 487 9.02 1.66 22.92
C ASP A 487 10.30 1.67 23.76
N LYS A 488 10.54 0.64 24.59
CA LYS A 488 11.79 0.48 25.33
C LYS A 488 12.98 0.09 24.47
N LEU A 489 12.75 -0.47 23.27
CA LEU A 489 13.78 -0.83 22.30
C LEU A 489 14.10 0.32 21.33
N ILE A 490 13.27 1.37 21.30
CA ILE A 490 13.43 2.50 20.39
C ILE A 490 14.78 3.21 20.56
N PRO A 491 15.31 3.44 21.78
CA PRO A 491 16.65 4.01 21.93
C PRO A 491 17.74 3.19 21.23
N GLU A 492 17.66 1.86 21.30
CA GLU A 492 18.59 0.95 20.64
C GLU A 492 18.39 0.92 19.12
N TYR A 493 17.15 0.98 18.63
CA TYR A 493 16.88 1.21 17.21
C TYR A 493 17.47 2.53 16.73
N ASN A 494 17.29 3.62 17.48
CA ASN A 494 17.84 4.92 17.13
C ASN A 494 19.37 4.88 17.05
N ALA A 495 20.01 4.19 18.00
CA ALA A 495 21.45 3.98 18.00
C ALA A 495 21.93 3.14 16.80
N ALA A 496 21.20 2.09 16.44
CA ALA A 496 21.54 1.22 15.30
C ALA A 496 21.30 1.89 13.94
N LEU A 497 20.28 2.74 13.83
CA LEU A 497 19.85 3.38 12.58
C LEU A 497 20.52 4.75 12.36
N GLY A 498 20.97 5.41 13.42
CA GLY A 498 21.49 6.78 13.36
C GLY A 498 20.42 7.85 13.14
N VAL A 499 19.14 7.49 13.27
CA VAL A 499 17.97 8.36 13.09
C VAL A 499 16.92 8.04 14.15
N GLU A 500 16.03 9.00 14.45
CA GLU A 500 14.91 8.75 15.36
C GLU A 500 13.93 7.72 14.76
N ALA A 501 13.38 6.85 15.59
CA ALA A 501 12.37 5.88 15.23
C ALA A 501 11.19 5.95 16.21
N TYR A 502 10.02 5.52 15.76
CA TYR A 502 8.83 5.38 16.60
C TYR A 502 8.15 4.05 16.32
N SER A 503 7.44 3.50 17.31
CA SER A 503 6.76 2.21 17.15
C SER A 503 5.28 2.36 16.81
N VAL A 504 4.81 1.48 15.92
CA VAL A 504 3.40 1.26 15.60
C VAL A 504 3.12 -0.22 15.79
N VAL A 505 2.10 -0.55 16.59
CA VAL A 505 1.67 -1.93 16.81
C VAL A 505 0.23 -2.07 16.35
N ALA A 506 -0.05 -3.06 15.51
CA ALA A 506 -1.38 -3.27 14.93
C ALA A 506 -1.75 -4.75 14.89
N CYS A 507 -3.06 -5.01 14.83
CA CYS A 507 -3.62 -6.32 14.59
C CYS A 507 -3.88 -6.50 13.10
N THR A 508 -3.34 -7.56 12.51
CA THR A 508 -3.66 -7.92 11.13
C THR A 508 -4.87 -8.85 11.15
N ASN A 509 -6.01 -8.32 10.73
CA ASN A 509 -7.06 -9.18 10.19
C ASN A 509 -6.59 -9.60 8.80
N VAL A 510 -6.71 -10.89 8.48
CA VAL A 510 -6.39 -11.53 7.19
C VAL A 510 -5.10 -12.37 7.25
N ALA A 511 -5.27 -13.65 6.92
CA ALA A 511 -4.21 -14.58 6.62
C ALA A 511 -3.32 -13.98 5.53
N VAL A 512 -2.07 -13.65 5.86
CA VAL A 512 -1.06 -13.42 4.83
C VAL A 512 -0.74 -14.78 4.21
N THR A 513 -1.61 -15.26 3.32
CA THR A 513 -1.25 -16.28 2.34
C THR A 513 -0.28 -15.62 1.38
N HIS A 514 1.01 -15.67 1.74
CA HIS A 514 2.08 -15.40 0.80
C HIS A 514 1.97 -16.44 -0.33
N GLY A 515 1.54 -16.00 -1.50
CA GLY A 515 1.67 -16.78 -2.73
C GLY A 515 3.14 -17.04 -2.99
N VAL A 516 3.60 -18.27 -2.76
CA VAL A 516 4.90 -18.74 -3.22
C VAL A 516 4.82 -18.82 -4.75
N MET A 517 5.30 -17.78 -5.43
CA MET A 517 5.54 -17.85 -6.87
C MET A 517 6.84 -18.63 -7.10
N GLY A 518 6.72 -19.79 -7.74
CA GLY A 518 7.86 -20.45 -8.38
C GLY A 518 8.46 -19.55 -9.47
N ILE A 519 9.71 -19.82 -9.85
CA ILE A 519 10.44 -19.12 -10.92
C ILE A 519 9.71 -19.24 -12.29
N ASP A 520 8.72 -20.13 -12.38
CA ASP A 520 7.86 -20.40 -13.52
C ASP A 520 6.41 -19.88 -13.38
N GLY A 521 6.10 -19.10 -12.34
CA GLY A 521 4.84 -18.34 -12.25
C GLY A 521 3.57 -19.19 -12.06
N LYS A 522 3.67 -20.39 -11.48
CA LYS A 522 2.50 -21.23 -11.17
C LYS A 522 2.26 -21.36 -9.66
N PRO A 523 0.99 -21.35 -9.20
CA PRO A 523 0.64 -21.65 -7.82
C PRO A 523 0.75 -23.15 -7.54
N THR A 524 1.39 -23.53 -6.43
CA THR A 524 1.46 -24.93 -5.97
C THR A 524 0.38 -25.18 -4.90
N GLY A 525 -0.79 -25.63 -5.33
CA GLY A 525 -1.75 -26.33 -4.46
C GLY A 525 -1.43 -27.83 -4.43
N GLU A 526 -1.77 -28.51 -3.35
CA GLU A 526 -1.66 -29.97 -3.26
C GLU A 526 -2.77 -30.59 -4.12
N LEU A 527 -2.39 -31.13 -5.27
CA LEU A 527 -3.25 -31.86 -6.18
C LEU A 527 -3.20 -33.34 -5.79
N ASP A 528 -4.34 -34.04 -5.85
CA ASP A 528 -4.35 -35.50 -5.74
C ASP A 528 -3.61 -36.17 -6.92
N GLU A 529 -3.44 -37.49 -6.88
CA GLU A 529 -2.70 -38.24 -7.92
C GLU A 529 -3.34 -38.14 -9.33
N CYS A 530 -4.52 -37.52 -9.49
CA CYS A 530 -5.15 -37.24 -10.80
C CYS A 530 -5.44 -35.74 -11.07
N GLY A 531 -4.95 -34.79 -10.25
CA GLY A 531 -4.99 -33.36 -10.56
C GLY A 531 -6.28 -32.60 -10.21
N GLN A 532 -7.09 -33.06 -9.25
CA GLN A 532 -8.34 -32.40 -8.85
C GLN A 532 -8.31 -31.85 -7.40
N LEU A 533 -9.05 -30.76 -7.16
CA LEU A 533 -9.31 -30.22 -5.83
C LEU A 533 -10.42 -31.04 -5.15
N THR A 534 -10.13 -31.65 -4.00
CA THR A 534 -11.08 -32.59 -3.35
C THR A 534 -11.97 -31.96 -2.29
N GLU A 535 -11.61 -30.79 -1.76
CA GLU A 535 -12.38 -30.09 -0.69
C GLU A 535 -12.24 -28.56 -0.85
N ASP A 536 -13.26 -27.82 -0.43
CA ASP A 536 -13.17 -26.35 -0.32
C ASP A 536 -12.44 -25.90 0.95
N ALA A 537 -12.22 -24.59 1.10
CA ALA A 537 -11.53 -23.99 2.26
C ALA A 537 -12.20 -24.24 3.62
N ASN A 538 -13.39 -24.86 3.64
CA ASN A 538 -14.14 -25.22 4.84
C ASN A 538 -14.22 -26.74 5.06
N GLY A 539 -13.50 -27.56 4.27
CA GLY A 539 -13.53 -29.02 4.35
C GLY A 539 -14.81 -29.65 3.82
N VAL A 540 -15.52 -28.96 2.91
CA VAL A 540 -16.72 -29.52 2.25
C VAL A 540 -16.31 -30.19 0.95
N PRO A 541 -16.65 -31.48 0.73
CA PRO A 541 -16.39 -32.15 -0.55
C PRO A 541 -17.22 -31.52 -1.66
N TYR A 542 -16.61 -31.28 -2.83
CA TYR A 542 -17.35 -30.89 -4.02
C TYR A 542 -18.29 -32.02 -4.45
N PRO A 543 -19.57 -31.74 -4.76
CA PRO A 543 -20.46 -32.77 -5.30
C PRO A 543 -19.94 -33.22 -6.67
N ILE A 544 -19.90 -34.55 -6.86
CA ILE A 544 -19.52 -35.23 -8.12
C ILE A 544 -20.55 -34.93 -9.21
#